data_AF-A0A5B8T6X4-F1
#
_entry.id   AF-A0A5B8T6X4-F1
#
_cell.length_a   1.000
_cell.length_b   1.000
_cell.length_c   1.000
_cell.angle_alpha   90.00
_cell.angle_beta   90.00
_cell.angle_gamma   90.00
#
_symmetry.space_group_name_H-M   'P 1'
#
loop_
_entity.id
_entity.type
_entity.pdbx_description
1 polymer ?
#
loop_
_entity_poly.entity_id
_entity_poly.type
_entity_poly.pdbx_seq_one_letter_code
_entity_poly.pdbx_strand_id
1 'polypeptide(L)'
;MAMIKNSFVLADGEQFSEEQNDVIHQAVAFANHNLTQSQTRAFVIEGGAGAGKSVVLFEIFKQLQAAKSQWRNFLLVNHAEMWKSYRELASYQPGLKKNQFLKPTTFINQMTRHNQTADVVLIDEAHLLLTAPDRYNKFQQENQLVEILKHARVVILVFDAHQVLKLKSMWHGDQLQTILAPFRPETVQLSEQYRMVGQSQSVVEWIDQLTQHKKIIDVATTPSFDLRIYNDANRLYTAICQENQRVGMSRILATTDYPYTVNRGKWYVTLDDFKLPWDQLDTGVTPWALRPETIDEVGSVYTIQGFDLNYAGVIIGPGIRYDNQKDQLIIDPSHYEDKAAFRSVGGKNLSLEDKQSIMLNALNILLKRGRHGLFIAVADPVLRQKLLASVPKQSRY
;
A
#
# COMPACT_ATOMS: atom_id res chain seq x y z
N MET A 1 23.06 11.94 -14.72
CA MET A 1 22.10 10.82 -14.65
C MET A 1 21.02 11.24 -13.68
N ALA A 2 19.82 11.56 -14.16
CA ALA A 2 18.70 11.88 -13.28
C ALA A 2 18.40 10.65 -12.42
N MET A 3 18.50 10.75 -11.09
CA MET A 3 17.97 9.72 -10.22
C MET A 3 16.50 9.56 -10.57
N ILE A 4 16.06 8.32 -10.76
CA ILE A 4 14.64 8.00 -10.92
C ILE A 4 13.94 8.55 -9.68
N LYS A 5 13.07 9.54 -9.85
CA LYS A 5 12.17 10.04 -8.80
C LYS A 5 11.19 8.92 -8.45
N ASN A 6 11.64 7.98 -7.62
CA ASN A 6 10.84 6.90 -7.08
C ASN A 6 10.31 7.33 -5.71
N SER A 7 9.07 7.00 -5.37
CA SER A 7 8.46 7.33 -4.07
C SER A 7 9.17 6.67 -2.87
N PHE A 8 10.15 5.78 -3.11
CA PHE A 8 10.92 5.05 -2.09
C PHE A 8 12.28 5.65 -1.74
N VAL A 9 12.67 6.72 -2.43
CA VAL A 9 13.89 7.45 -2.14
C VAL A 9 13.46 8.87 -1.84
N LEU A 10 13.97 9.44 -0.75
CA LEU A 10 13.83 10.87 -0.48
C LEU A 10 14.20 11.63 -1.75
N ALA A 11 13.34 12.54 -2.19
CA ALA A 11 13.67 13.35 -3.36
C ALA A 11 14.93 14.18 -3.09
N ASP A 12 15.60 14.66 -4.14
CA ASP A 12 16.80 15.47 -4.00
C ASP A 12 16.54 16.66 -3.05
N GLY A 13 17.20 16.65 -1.88
CA GLY A 13 17.07 17.68 -0.83
C GLY A 13 16.06 17.38 0.28
N GLU A 14 15.24 16.32 0.18
CA GLU A 14 14.41 15.85 1.29
C GLU A 14 15.28 15.15 2.35
N GLN A 15 14.99 15.41 3.61
CA GLN A 15 15.64 14.77 4.76
C GLN A 15 14.59 14.00 5.56
N PHE A 16 15.04 12.93 6.24
CA PHE A 16 14.22 12.29 7.25
C PHE A 16 13.87 13.29 8.35
N SER A 17 12.63 13.24 8.85
CA SER A 17 12.23 14.01 10.02
C SER A 17 13.00 13.55 11.27
N GLU A 18 12.89 14.32 12.35
CA GLU A 18 13.45 13.94 13.65
C GLU A 18 12.86 12.60 14.13
N GLU A 19 11.53 12.42 14.04
CA GLU A 19 10.83 11.18 14.39
C GLU A 19 11.33 9.98 13.55
N GLN A 20 11.50 10.15 12.24
CA GLN A 20 12.01 9.10 11.37
C GLN A 20 13.45 8.72 11.71
N ASN A 21 14.32 9.71 11.94
CA ASN A 21 15.70 9.47 12.35
C ASN A 21 15.79 8.74 13.68
N ASP A 22 14.95 9.10 14.65
CA ASP A 22 14.88 8.45 15.95
C ASP A 22 14.45 6.98 15.83
N VAL A 23 13.42 6.69 15.02
CA VAL A 23 12.98 5.32 14.74
C VAL A 23 14.09 4.51 14.04
N ILE A 24 14.78 5.11 13.06
CA ILE A 24 15.91 4.46 12.38
C ILE A 24 17.01 4.11 13.40
N HIS A 25 17.41 5.06 14.24
CA HIS A 25 18.44 4.87 15.25
C HIS A 25 18.06 3.78 16.25
N GLN A 26 16.84 3.81 16.77
CA GLN A 26 16.32 2.80 17.70
C GLN A 26 16.32 1.40 17.09
N ALA A 27 15.81 1.24 15.86
CA ALA A 27 15.76 -0.07 15.19
C ALA A 27 17.16 -0.63 14.90
N VAL A 28 18.11 0.22 14.48
CA VAL A 28 19.51 -0.19 14.24
C VAL A 28 20.20 -0.57 15.56
N ALA A 29 20.03 0.22 16.62
CA ALA A 29 20.56 -0.07 17.95
C ALA A 29 19.99 -1.39 18.50
N PHE A 30 18.67 -1.58 18.38
CA PHE A 30 17.98 -2.80 18.77
C PHE A 30 18.55 -4.04 18.07
N ALA A 31 18.73 -3.98 16.75
CA ALA A 31 19.29 -5.09 15.99
C ALA A 31 20.72 -5.42 16.44
N ASN A 32 21.58 -4.40 16.55
CA ASN A 32 22.97 -4.59 16.97
C ASN A 32 23.09 -5.19 18.38
N HIS A 33 22.23 -4.77 19.32
CA HIS A 33 22.21 -5.29 20.69
C HIS A 33 21.72 -6.74 20.76
N ASN A 34 20.69 -7.08 19.98
CA ASN A 34 20.00 -8.37 20.13
C ASN A 34 20.59 -9.50 19.28
N LEU A 35 21.48 -9.21 18.32
CA LEU A 35 22.10 -10.24 17.48
C LEU A 35 23.05 -11.19 18.21
N THR A 36 23.59 -10.77 19.36
CA THR A 36 24.44 -11.63 20.21
C THR A 36 23.63 -12.46 21.21
N GLN A 37 22.31 -12.28 21.24
CA GLN A 37 21.42 -12.99 22.17
C GLN A 37 21.04 -14.37 21.61
N SER A 38 20.72 -15.30 22.51
CA SER A 38 20.34 -16.67 22.13
C SER A 38 18.89 -16.80 21.65
N GLN A 39 18.03 -15.84 21.99
CA GLN A 39 16.61 -15.83 21.63
C GLN A 39 16.34 -14.85 20.49
N THR A 40 15.41 -15.22 19.61
CA THR A 40 14.88 -14.31 18.60
C THR A 40 14.18 -13.11 19.24
N ARG A 41 14.34 -11.93 18.63
CA ARG A 41 13.78 -10.66 19.08
C ARG A 41 13.04 -9.96 17.94
N ALA A 42 11.97 -9.23 18.29
CA ALA A 42 11.14 -8.53 17.34
C ALA A 42 11.10 -7.02 17.61
N PHE A 43 11.09 -6.22 16.55
CA PHE A 43 10.89 -4.77 16.60
C PHE A 43 9.75 -4.40 15.64
N VAL A 44 8.77 -3.64 16.11
CA VAL A 44 7.58 -3.27 15.35
C VAL A 44 7.58 -1.77 15.13
N ILE A 45 7.47 -1.36 13.87
CA ILE A 45 7.26 0.02 13.47
C ILE A 45 5.82 0.15 13.00
N GLU A 46 4.98 0.77 13.81
CA GLU A 46 3.59 1.06 13.46
C GLU A 46 3.48 2.45 12.85
N GLY A 47 2.56 2.64 11.91
CA GLY A 47 2.28 3.97 11.38
C GLY A 47 1.20 3.94 10.32
N GLY A 48 0.53 5.06 10.10
CA GLY A 48 -0.51 5.17 9.07
C GLY A 48 0.04 5.17 7.64
N ALA A 49 -0.87 5.16 6.67
CA ALA A 49 -0.51 5.39 5.27
C ALA A 49 0.19 6.75 5.12
N GLY A 50 1.33 6.78 4.42
CA GLY A 50 2.07 8.03 4.20
C GLY A 50 3.07 8.43 5.28
N ALA A 51 3.26 7.63 6.34
CA ALA A 51 4.27 7.89 7.37
C ALA A 51 5.74 7.61 6.94
N GLY A 52 5.96 7.23 5.68
CA GLY A 52 7.30 6.92 5.16
C GLY A 52 7.88 5.58 5.63
N LYS A 53 7.05 4.68 6.17
CA LYS A 53 7.47 3.37 6.75
C LYS A 53 8.45 2.59 5.87
N SER A 54 8.16 2.44 4.57
CA SER A 54 9.02 1.70 3.64
C SER A 54 10.37 2.39 3.38
N VAL A 55 10.41 3.73 3.36
CA VAL A 55 11.66 4.50 3.22
C VAL A 55 12.52 4.36 4.47
N VAL A 56 11.90 4.47 5.66
CA VAL A 56 12.53 4.22 6.95
C VAL A 56 13.09 2.79 7.02
N LEU A 57 12.30 1.78 6.64
CA LEU A 57 12.72 0.39 6.63
C LEU A 57 13.91 0.14 5.69
N PHE A 58 13.92 0.80 4.52
CA PHE A 58 15.04 0.72 3.58
C PHE A 58 16.31 1.36 4.14
N GLU A 59 16.19 2.49 4.82
CA GLU A 59 17.32 3.15 5.47
C GLU A 59 17.93 2.28 6.57
N ILE A 60 17.09 1.68 7.44
CA ILE A 60 17.53 0.70 8.44
C ILE A 60 18.29 -0.45 7.77
N PHE A 61 17.77 -0.99 6.66
CA PHE A 61 18.43 -2.06 5.92
C PHE A 61 19.82 -1.65 5.41
N LYS A 62 19.93 -0.45 4.82
CA LYS A 62 21.20 0.09 4.33
C LYS A 62 22.23 0.23 5.45
N GLN A 63 21.84 0.80 6.60
CA GLN A 63 22.74 0.99 7.73
C GLN A 63 23.23 -0.34 8.31
N LEU A 64 22.33 -1.31 8.48
CA LEU A 64 22.70 -2.65 8.96
C LEU A 64 23.63 -3.37 7.98
N GLN A 65 23.35 -3.29 6.68
CA GLN A 65 24.19 -3.92 5.66
C GLN A 65 25.58 -3.26 5.56
N ALA A 66 25.66 -1.94 5.71
CA ALA A 66 26.92 -1.19 5.69
C ALA A 66 27.78 -1.49 6.92
N ALA A 67 27.17 -1.52 8.11
CA ALA A 67 27.88 -1.76 9.36
C ALA A 67 28.48 -3.18 9.45
N LYS A 68 27.79 -4.18 8.88
CA LYS A 68 28.10 -5.60 9.04
C LYS A 68 27.81 -6.40 7.77
N SER A 69 28.58 -6.12 6.72
CA SER A 69 28.39 -6.73 5.39
C SER A 69 28.39 -8.27 5.36
N GLN A 70 29.01 -8.91 6.37
CA GLN A 70 29.04 -10.36 6.55
C GLN A 70 27.73 -10.95 7.10
N TRP A 71 26.83 -10.13 7.65
CA TRP A 71 25.55 -10.60 8.17
C TRP A 71 24.59 -10.95 7.04
N ARG A 72 23.83 -12.02 7.26
CA ARG A 72 22.79 -12.50 6.34
C ARG A 72 21.51 -11.71 6.60
N ASN A 73 21.49 -10.48 6.10
CA ASN A 73 20.34 -9.58 6.19
C ASN A 73 19.43 -9.73 4.98
N PHE A 74 18.12 -9.76 5.23
CA PHE A 74 17.09 -9.83 4.18
C PHE A 74 16.00 -8.79 4.42
N LEU A 75 15.43 -8.27 3.33
CA LEU A 75 14.23 -7.43 3.34
C LEU A 75 13.12 -8.17 2.59
N LEU A 76 12.07 -8.54 3.29
CA LEU A 76 10.94 -9.32 2.78
C LEU A 76 9.82 -8.38 2.33
N VAL A 77 9.36 -8.56 1.09
CA VAL A 77 8.40 -7.64 0.47
C VAL A 77 7.29 -8.44 -0.22
N ASN A 78 6.10 -8.50 0.37
CA ASN A 78 5.02 -9.30 -0.23
C ASN A 78 4.45 -8.64 -1.50
N HIS A 79 4.40 -7.31 -1.56
CA HIS A 79 3.87 -6.56 -2.71
C HIS A 79 4.78 -6.65 -3.95
N ALA A 80 4.22 -6.94 -5.14
CA ALA A 80 5.00 -7.20 -6.36
C ALA A 80 5.76 -5.97 -6.86
N GLU A 81 5.06 -4.84 -6.96
CA GLU A 81 5.64 -3.59 -7.48
C GLU A 81 6.66 -2.99 -6.50
N MET A 82 6.44 -3.16 -5.19
CA MET A 82 7.40 -2.75 -4.16
C MET A 82 8.70 -3.56 -4.27
N TRP A 83 8.55 -4.88 -4.44
CA TRP A 83 9.69 -5.78 -4.57
C TRP A 83 10.53 -5.45 -5.81
N LYS A 84 9.88 -5.03 -6.91
CA LYS A 84 10.56 -4.48 -8.09
C LYS A 84 11.36 -3.21 -7.74
N SER A 85 10.71 -2.22 -7.09
CA SER A 85 11.38 -0.98 -6.62
C SER A 85 12.63 -1.25 -5.79
N TYR A 86 12.53 -2.07 -4.73
CA TYR A 86 13.68 -2.34 -3.88
C TYR A 86 14.85 -2.99 -4.63
N ARG A 87 14.56 -3.91 -5.56
CA ARG A 87 15.61 -4.54 -6.38
C ARG A 87 16.21 -3.58 -7.39
N GLU A 88 15.42 -2.66 -7.91
CA GLU A 88 15.91 -1.57 -8.74
C GLU A 88 16.84 -0.65 -7.93
N LEU A 89 16.41 -0.17 -6.76
CA LEU A 89 17.23 0.65 -5.86
C LEU A 89 18.53 -0.04 -5.43
N ALA A 90 18.47 -1.33 -5.12
CA ALA A 90 19.65 -2.12 -4.79
C ALA A 90 20.66 -2.22 -5.95
N SER A 91 20.25 -1.99 -7.20
CA SER A 91 21.17 -1.97 -8.35
C SER A 91 22.07 -0.73 -8.34
N TYR A 92 21.63 0.35 -7.70
CA TYR A 92 22.32 1.64 -7.67
C TYR A 92 23.04 1.89 -6.34
N GLN A 93 22.74 1.12 -5.29
CA GLN A 93 23.33 1.28 -3.96
C GLN A 93 24.53 0.34 -3.76
N PRO A 94 25.75 0.87 -3.54
CA PRO A 94 26.92 0.04 -3.22
C PRO A 94 26.68 -0.83 -1.98
N GLY A 95 27.07 -2.11 -2.05
CA GLY A 95 26.98 -3.05 -0.94
C GLY A 95 25.64 -3.79 -0.81
N LEU A 96 24.59 -3.38 -1.52
CA LEU A 96 23.33 -4.11 -1.55
C LEU A 96 23.28 -5.11 -2.72
N LYS A 97 22.61 -6.24 -2.51
CA LYS A 97 22.42 -7.28 -3.53
C LYS A 97 20.95 -7.59 -3.75
N LYS A 98 20.55 -7.75 -5.02
CA LYS A 98 19.16 -8.06 -5.41
C LYS A 98 18.59 -9.34 -4.77
N ASN A 99 19.43 -10.29 -4.36
CA ASN A 99 19.01 -11.54 -3.74
C ASN A 99 18.72 -11.41 -2.23
N GLN A 100 18.97 -10.24 -1.63
CA GLN A 100 18.59 -9.95 -0.25
C GLN A 100 17.12 -9.50 -0.13
N PHE A 101 16.50 -9.13 -1.26
CA PHE A 101 15.11 -8.71 -1.34
C PHE A 101 14.26 -9.88 -1.81
N LEU A 102 13.52 -10.51 -0.90
CA LEU A 102 12.81 -11.76 -1.16
C LEU A 102 11.30 -11.64 -0.91
N LYS A 103 10.52 -12.54 -1.52
CA LYS A 103 9.15 -12.78 -1.07
C LYS A 103 9.18 -13.59 0.24
N PRO A 104 8.20 -13.39 1.15
CA PRO A 104 8.15 -14.13 2.42
C PRO A 104 8.22 -15.66 2.26
N THR A 105 7.39 -16.25 1.39
CA THR A 105 7.42 -17.71 1.16
C THR A 105 8.76 -18.19 0.57
N THR A 106 9.38 -17.39 -0.29
CA THR A 106 10.70 -17.72 -0.85
C THR A 106 11.76 -17.77 0.23
N PHE A 107 11.77 -16.78 1.13
CA PHE A 107 12.68 -16.75 2.29
C PHE A 107 12.47 -17.97 3.20
N ILE A 108 11.21 -18.22 3.62
CA ILE A 108 10.87 -19.36 4.50
C ILE A 108 11.36 -20.66 3.88
N ASN A 109 10.98 -20.94 2.63
CA ASN A 109 11.34 -22.18 1.95
C ASN A 109 12.88 -22.34 1.79
N GLN A 110 13.62 -21.26 1.53
CA GLN A 110 15.08 -21.29 1.45
C GLN A 110 15.72 -21.60 2.81
N MET A 111 15.30 -20.89 3.87
CA MET A 111 15.87 -21.07 5.21
C MET A 111 15.56 -22.46 5.76
N THR A 112 14.34 -22.96 5.56
CA THR A 112 13.98 -24.34 5.96
C THR A 112 14.80 -25.37 5.19
N ARG A 113 14.92 -25.24 3.86
CA ARG A 113 15.63 -26.22 3.02
C ARG A 113 17.11 -26.34 3.36
N HIS A 114 17.74 -25.23 3.71
CA HIS A 114 19.17 -25.19 4.02
C HIS A 114 19.47 -25.28 5.53
N ASN A 115 18.43 -25.40 6.37
CA ASN A 115 18.53 -25.34 7.83
C ASN A 115 19.35 -24.11 8.30
N GLN A 116 18.98 -22.94 7.76
CA GLN A 116 19.67 -21.68 8.00
C GLN A 116 18.84 -20.73 8.86
N THR A 117 19.56 -19.82 9.52
CA THR A 117 19.01 -18.70 10.30
C THR A 117 19.64 -17.41 9.79
N ALA A 118 18.80 -16.46 9.40
CA ALA A 118 19.21 -15.11 9.05
C ALA A 118 19.60 -14.32 10.30
N ASP A 119 20.48 -13.34 10.12
CA ASP A 119 20.88 -12.46 11.21
C ASP A 119 19.77 -11.44 11.46
N VAL A 120 19.45 -10.61 10.47
CA VAL A 120 18.32 -9.66 10.53
C VAL A 120 17.37 -9.89 9.36
N VAL A 121 16.08 -9.95 9.66
CA VAL A 121 15.02 -9.96 8.66
C VAL A 121 14.13 -8.74 8.85
N LEU A 122 14.07 -7.91 7.83
CA LEU A 122 13.15 -6.78 7.76
C LEU A 122 11.92 -7.21 6.97
N ILE A 123 10.73 -6.82 7.39
CA ILE A 123 9.46 -7.17 6.72
C ILE A 123 8.72 -5.88 6.38
N ASP A 124 8.53 -5.64 5.09
CA ASP A 124 7.70 -4.56 4.58
C ASP A 124 6.25 -4.99 4.46
N GLU A 125 5.34 -4.10 4.84
CA GLU A 125 3.89 -4.29 4.92
C GLU A 125 3.52 -5.66 5.55
N ALA A 126 3.95 -5.89 6.79
CA ALA A 126 3.76 -7.19 7.46
C ALA A 126 2.29 -7.60 7.60
N HIS A 127 1.37 -6.63 7.56
CA HIS A 127 -0.07 -6.88 7.47
C HIS A 127 -0.48 -7.66 6.21
N LEU A 128 0.36 -7.73 5.16
CA LEU A 128 0.14 -8.53 3.96
C LEU A 128 0.65 -9.98 4.07
N LEU A 129 1.33 -10.36 5.16
CA LEU A 129 1.78 -11.74 5.34
C LEU A 129 0.59 -12.70 5.39
N LEU A 130 0.82 -13.95 4.96
CA LEU A 130 -0.19 -14.99 5.01
C LEU A 130 -0.38 -15.50 6.43
N THR A 131 -1.63 -15.51 6.90
CA THR A 131 -2.08 -16.05 8.19
C THR A 131 -2.68 -17.45 8.07
N ALA A 132 -2.50 -18.10 6.90
CA ALA A 132 -2.92 -19.47 6.63
C ALA A 132 -2.17 -20.08 5.42
N PRO A 133 -2.28 -21.41 5.21
CA PRO A 133 -1.68 -22.07 4.06
C PRO A 133 -2.14 -21.50 2.71
N ASP A 134 -1.21 -21.41 1.77
CA ASP A 134 -1.48 -21.03 0.39
C ASP A 134 -0.69 -21.89 -0.60
N ARG A 135 -1.33 -22.99 -1.03
CA ARG A 135 -0.73 -23.95 -1.96
C ARG A 135 -0.28 -23.32 -3.27
N TYR A 136 -1.00 -22.30 -3.75
CA TYR A 136 -0.63 -21.58 -4.98
C TYR A 136 0.73 -20.89 -4.83
N ASN A 137 0.94 -20.23 -3.69
CA ASN A 137 2.18 -19.57 -3.34
C ASN A 137 3.23 -20.53 -2.74
N LYS A 138 2.98 -21.85 -2.75
CA LYS A 138 3.84 -22.89 -2.16
C LYS A 138 4.13 -22.64 -0.67
N PHE A 139 3.16 -22.07 0.05
CA PHE A 139 3.19 -21.91 1.49
C PHE A 139 2.27 -22.98 2.11
N GLN A 140 2.83 -23.87 2.93
CA GLN A 140 2.11 -25.02 3.49
C GLN A 140 1.88 -24.92 5.00
N GLN A 141 2.56 -23.97 5.66
CA GLN A 141 2.49 -23.72 7.09
C GLN A 141 1.29 -22.81 7.43
N GLU A 142 1.09 -22.61 8.73
CA GLU A 142 -0.08 -21.88 9.25
C GLU A 142 0.10 -20.36 9.22
N ASN A 143 1.30 -19.82 9.45
CA ASN A 143 1.48 -18.36 9.52
C ASN A 143 2.90 -17.94 9.10
N GLN A 144 3.02 -17.04 8.14
CA GLN A 144 4.32 -16.61 7.62
C GLN A 144 5.16 -15.88 8.65
N LEU A 145 4.56 -15.03 9.51
CA LEU A 145 5.31 -14.31 10.54
C LEU A 145 5.95 -15.30 11.53
N VAL A 146 5.19 -16.32 11.95
CA VAL A 146 5.70 -17.38 12.83
C VAL A 146 6.87 -18.12 12.20
N GLU A 147 6.77 -18.50 10.92
CA GLU A 147 7.86 -19.18 10.22
C GLU A 147 9.09 -18.28 10.00
N ILE A 148 8.89 -16.98 9.76
CA ILE A 148 10.00 -16.03 9.65
C ILE A 148 10.73 -15.88 10.99
N LEU A 149 9.99 -15.76 12.10
CA LEU A 149 10.56 -15.66 13.46
C LEU A 149 11.40 -16.89 13.82
N LYS A 150 11.05 -18.09 13.36
CA LYS A 150 11.87 -19.31 13.55
C LYS A 150 13.21 -19.27 12.81
N HIS A 151 13.30 -18.50 11.73
CA HIS A 151 14.44 -18.47 10.82
C HIS A 151 15.26 -17.17 10.90
N ALA A 152 15.07 -16.36 11.94
CA ALA A 152 15.77 -15.10 12.14
C ALA A 152 16.19 -14.89 13.60
N ARG A 153 17.32 -14.21 13.82
CA ARG A 153 17.71 -13.75 15.17
C ARG A 153 17.01 -12.45 15.55
N VAL A 154 16.94 -11.51 14.61
CA VAL A 154 16.20 -10.25 14.77
C VAL A 154 15.21 -10.10 13.63
N VAL A 155 13.96 -9.77 13.97
CA VAL A 155 12.92 -9.43 13.01
C VAL A 155 12.48 -7.98 13.23
N ILE A 156 12.59 -7.13 12.22
CA ILE A 156 12.06 -5.76 12.21
C ILE A 156 10.90 -5.75 11.23
N LEU A 157 9.72 -5.31 11.65
CA LEU A 157 8.54 -5.32 10.78
C LEU A 157 7.80 -3.99 10.82
N VAL A 158 7.36 -3.50 9.66
CA VAL A 158 6.42 -2.39 9.58
C VAL A 158 4.99 -2.94 9.51
N PHE A 159 4.09 -2.35 10.28
CA PHE A 159 2.70 -2.80 10.37
C PHE A 159 1.72 -1.63 10.26
N ASP A 160 0.59 -1.89 9.63
CA ASP A 160 -0.51 -0.94 9.46
C ASP A 160 -1.82 -1.71 9.47
N ALA A 161 -2.55 -1.63 10.59
CA ALA A 161 -3.79 -2.37 10.79
C ALA A 161 -4.90 -1.96 9.79
N HIS A 162 -4.83 -0.73 9.26
CA HIS A 162 -5.87 -0.16 8.41
C HIS A 162 -5.69 -0.49 6.92
N GLN A 163 -4.54 -1.06 6.51
CA GLN A 163 -4.24 -1.40 5.11
C GLN A 163 -4.42 -2.89 4.77
N VAL A 164 -5.24 -3.61 5.54
CA VAL A 164 -5.57 -5.01 5.22
C VAL A 164 -6.50 -5.08 4.01
N LEU A 165 -6.02 -5.72 2.93
CA LEU A 165 -6.71 -5.83 1.63
C LEU A 165 -7.18 -7.26 1.27
N LYS A 166 -6.76 -8.29 2.02
CA LYS A 166 -7.08 -9.70 1.71
C LYS A 166 -7.38 -10.50 2.96
N LEU A 167 -8.33 -11.43 2.85
CA LEU A 167 -8.68 -12.44 3.86
C LEU A 167 -7.50 -13.24 4.41
N LYS A 168 -6.67 -13.78 3.53
CA LYS A 168 -5.49 -14.58 3.90
C LYS A 168 -4.43 -13.76 4.66
N SER A 169 -4.65 -12.46 4.75
CA SER A 169 -3.82 -11.48 5.44
C SER A 169 -4.66 -10.68 6.44
N MET A 170 -5.83 -11.18 6.85
CA MET A 170 -6.63 -10.55 7.91
C MET A 170 -6.00 -10.86 9.26
N TRP A 171 -5.54 -9.79 9.90
CA TRP A 171 -5.09 -9.77 11.28
C TRP A 171 -6.28 -9.34 12.14
N HIS A 172 -6.75 -10.21 13.02
CA HIS A 172 -7.88 -9.92 13.92
C HIS A 172 -7.38 -9.50 15.31
N GLY A 173 -7.91 -8.40 15.86
CA GLY A 173 -7.69 -7.98 17.25
C GLY A 173 -6.21 -7.98 17.63
N ASP A 174 -5.88 -8.70 18.70
CA ASP A 174 -4.52 -8.76 19.28
C ASP A 174 -3.64 -9.86 18.67
N GLN A 175 -3.95 -10.36 17.46
CA GLN A 175 -3.19 -11.46 16.84
C GLN A 175 -1.70 -11.17 16.69
N LEU A 176 -1.33 -9.95 16.25
CA LEU A 176 0.06 -9.55 16.12
C LEU A 176 0.76 -9.59 17.50
N GLN A 177 0.13 -9.00 18.51
CA GLN A 177 0.64 -8.99 19.89
C GLN A 177 0.79 -10.42 20.44
N THR A 178 -0.18 -11.30 20.17
CA THR A 178 -0.16 -12.70 20.61
C THR A 178 1.00 -13.48 19.97
N ILE A 179 1.23 -13.31 18.66
CA ILE A 179 2.32 -13.97 17.95
C ILE A 179 3.67 -13.45 18.43
N LEU A 180 3.77 -12.15 18.69
CA LEU A 180 5.04 -11.50 19.05
C LEU A 180 5.38 -11.60 20.53
N ALA A 181 4.42 -11.81 21.43
CA ALA A 181 4.64 -11.84 22.89
C ALA A 181 5.82 -12.73 23.35
N PRO A 182 6.05 -13.94 22.78
CA PRO A 182 7.22 -14.77 23.14
C PRO A 182 8.57 -14.17 22.75
N PHE A 183 8.59 -13.20 21.83
CA PHE A 183 9.79 -12.60 21.24
C PHE A 183 10.14 -11.23 21.83
N ARG A 184 9.45 -10.82 22.91
CA ARG A 184 9.64 -9.54 23.62
C ARG A 184 9.72 -8.35 22.64
N PRO A 185 8.61 -8.04 21.96
CA PRO A 185 8.62 -7.01 20.92
C PRO A 185 8.85 -5.63 21.55
N GLU A 186 9.68 -4.82 20.91
CA GLU A 186 9.69 -3.37 21.10
C GLU A 186 8.87 -2.74 19.99
N THR A 187 7.93 -1.87 20.34
CA THR A 187 7.05 -1.20 19.37
C THR A 187 7.28 0.30 19.42
N VAL A 188 7.45 0.91 18.24
CA VAL A 188 7.52 2.36 18.04
C VAL A 188 6.47 2.80 17.04
N GLN A 189 6.00 4.03 17.17
CA GLN A 189 4.97 4.60 16.31
C GLN A 189 5.57 5.74 15.47
N LEU A 190 5.32 5.71 14.16
CA LEU A 190 5.49 6.84 13.25
C LEU A 190 4.14 7.53 13.13
N SER A 191 4.01 8.65 13.82
CA SER A 191 2.77 9.41 13.98
C SER A 191 2.58 10.46 12.88
N GLU A 192 3.68 11.00 12.35
CA GLU A 192 3.60 12.02 11.29
C GLU A 192 3.26 11.40 9.92
N GLN A 193 2.27 11.96 9.24
CA GLN A 193 1.93 11.62 7.85
C GLN A 193 2.56 12.65 6.90
N TYR A 194 3.40 12.18 5.99
CA TYR A 194 4.12 13.02 5.01
C TYR A 194 3.47 13.00 3.62
N ARG A 195 2.34 12.31 3.48
CA ARG A 195 1.60 12.13 2.22
C ARG A 195 0.50 13.17 2.11
N MET A 196 0.25 13.64 0.89
CA MET A 196 -0.56 14.84 0.58
C MET A 196 0.08 16.10 1.17
N VAL A 197 0.73 16.90 0.32
CA VAL A 197 1.56 18.02 0.75
C VAL A 197 0.70 19.22 1.15
N GLY A 198 1.14 19.92 2.21
CA GLY A 198 0.56 21.17 2.67
C GLY A 198 -0.60 20.99 3.66
N GLN A 199 -1.44 22.01 3.81
CA GLN A 199 -2.56 22.03 4.77
C GLN A 199 -3.76 21.17 4.30
N SER A 200 -3.50 19.95 3.82
CA SER A 200 -4.50 19.02 3.28
C SER A 200 -5.28 18.21 4.31
N GLN A 201 -5.19 18.58 5.59
CA GLN A 201 -5.85 17.88 6.69
C GLN A 201 -7.36 17.74 6.47
N SER A 202 -8.02 18.77 5.91
CA SER A 202 -9.46 18.72 5.59
C SER A 202 -9.80 17.66 4.54
N VAL A 203 -8.91 17.43 3.57
CA VAL A 203 -9.11 16.40 2.53
C VAL A 203 -8.87 15.01 3.10
N VAL A 204 -7.84 14.86 3.95
CA VAL A 204 -7.57 13.58 4.65
C VAL A 204 -8.75 13.20 5.54
N GLU A 205 -9.23 14.14 6.35
CA GLU A 205 -10.40 13.95 7.22
C GLU A 205 -11.65 13.60 6.40
N TRP A 206 -11.87 14.29 5.27
CA TRP A 206 -12.97 13.98 4.36
C TRP A 206 -12.90 12.56 3.80
N ILE A 207 -11.72 12.11 3.38
CA ILE A 207 -11.50 10.73 2.91
C ILE A 207 -11.76 9.74 4.05
N ASP A 208 -11.31 10.03 5.27
CA ASP A 208 -11.52 9.15 6.42
C ASP A 208 -12.99 9.08 6.85
N GLN A 209 -13.71 10.21 6.87
CA GLN A 209 -15.16 10.20 7.08
C GLN A 209 -15.89 9.39 6.00
N LEU A 210 -15.50 9.55 4.73
CA LEU A 210 -16.09 8.84 3.61
C LEU A 210 -15.89 7.32 3.75
N THR A 211 -14.67 6.90 4.07
CA THR A 211 -14.29 5.48 4.00
C THR A 211 -14.45 4.72 5.33
N GLN A 212 -14.21 5.36 6.46
CA GLN A 212 -14.28 4.70 7.78
C GLN A 212 -15.66 4.86 8.42
N HIS A 213 -16.32 5.99 8.18
CA HIS A 213 -17.62 6.31 8.78
C HIS A 213 -18.78 6.30 7.77
N LYS A 214 -18.49 6.04 6.48
CA LYS A 214 -19.49 6.03 5.38
C LYS A 214 -20.23 7.36 5.24
N LYS A 215 -19.65 8.47 5.70
CA LYS A 215 -20.26 9.80 5.74
C LYS A 215 -19.57 10.77 4.80
N ILE A 216 -20.35 11.67 4.21
CA ILE A 216 -19.81 12.77 3.40
C ILE A 216 -19.88 14.03 4.26
N ILE A 217 -18.73 14.64 4.51
CA ILE A 217 -18.62 15.95 5.16
C ILE A 217 -18.17 17.00 4.15
N ASP A 218 -18.30 18.28 4.50
CA ASP A 218 -17.81 19.37 3.66
C ASP A 218 -16.28 19.50 3.75
N VAL A 219 -15.64 19.76 2.63
CA VAL A 219 -14.19 19.99 2.53
C VAL A 219 -13.92 21.48 2.58
N ALA A 220 -13.14 21.92 3.56
CA ALA A 220 -12.63 23.29 3.60
C ALA A 220 -11.72 23.56 2.38
N THR A 221 -11.59 24.84 2.00
CA THR A 221 -10.70 25.22 0.89
C THR A 221 -9.25 24.87 1.25
N THR A 222 -8.56 24.16 0.36
CA THR A 222 -7.20 23.68 0.57
C THR A 222 -6.26 24.28 -0.49
N PRO A 223 -5.62 25.44 -0.25
CA PRO A 223 -4.82 26.11 -1.29
C PRO A 223 -3.61 25.31 -1.78
N SER A 224 -3.09 24.40 -0.95
CA SER A 224 -1.89 23.62 -1.21
C SER A 224 -2.15 22.26 -1.86
N PHE A 225 -3.42 21.85 -2.03
CA PHE A 225 -3.78 20.54 -2.55
C PHE A 225 -4.92 20.64 -3.56
N ASP A 226 -4.69 20.13 -4.77
CA ASP A 226 -5.62 20.26 -5.89
C ASP A 226 -6.65 19.13 -5.88
N LEU A 227 -7.75 19.34 -5.15
CA LEU A 227 -8.91 18.45 -5.15
C LEU A 227 -9.90 18.87 -6.25
N ARG A 228 -10.24 17.94 -7.14
CA ARG A 228 -11.24 18.15 -8.21
C ARG A 228 -12.18 16.98 -8.34
N ILE A 229 -13.47 17.25 -8.52
CA ILE A 229 -14.49 16.24 -8.79
C ILE A 229 -15.08 16.52 -10.16
N TYR A 230 -14.99 15.53 -11.05
CA TYR A 230 -15.40 15.62 -12.44
C TYR A 230 -16.75 14.93 -12.65
N ASN A 231 -17.61 15.58 -13.42
CA ASN A 231 -18.83 14.95 -13.94
C ASN A 231 -18.56 13.96 -15.08
N ASP A 232 -17.42 14.11 -15.76
CA ASP A 232 -17.01 13.38 -16.96
C ASP A 232 -15.60 12.77 -16.76
N ALA A 233 -15.52 11.45 -16.87
CA ALA A 233 -14.27 10.70 -16.71
C ALA A 233 -13.24 10.95 -17.83
N ASN A 234 -13.66 11.31 -19.05
CA ASN A 234 -12.74 11.68 -20.13
C ASN A 234 -12.03 13.01 -19.84
N ARG A 235 -12.73 13.96 -19.20
CA ARG A 235 -12.12 15.22 -18.74
C ARG A 235 -11.15 14.99 -17.59
N LEU A 236 -11.50 14.10 -16.66
CA LEU A 236 -10.57 13.66 -15.60
C LEU A 236 -9.31 13.05 -16.22
N TYR A 237 -9.45 12.14 -17.19
CA TYR A 237 -8.33 11.51 -17.88
C TYR A 237 -7.42 12.53 -18.55
N THR A 238 -8.01 13.45 -19.32
CA THR A 238 -7.28 14.53 -20.00
C THR A 238 -6.46 15.38 -19.01
N ALA A 239 -7.05 15.73 -17.86
CA ALA A 239 -6.37 16.50 -16.82
C ALA A 239 -5.20 15.71 -16.20
N ILE A 240 -5.35 14.42 -15.95
CA ILE A 240 -4.25 13.57 -15.45
C ILE A 240 -3.11 13.45 -16.47
N CYS A 241 -3.42 13.35 -17.77
CA CYS A 241 -2.40 13.36 -18.83
C CYS A 241 -1.60 14.67 -18.82
N GLN A 242 -2.27 15.82 -18.66
CA GLN A 242 -1.62 17.12 -18.56
C GLN A 242 -0.71 17.21 -17.33
N GLU A 243 -1.20 16.79 -16.15
CA GLU A 243 -0.38 16.77 -14.93
C GLU A 243 0.79 15.78 -15.04
N ASN A 244 0.61 14.64 -15.71
CA ASN A 244 1.70 13.70 -15.95
C ASN A 244 2.79 14.30 -16.85
N GLN A 245 2.42 15.09 -17.86
CA GLN A 245 3.40 15.82 -18.68
C GLN A 245 4.14 16.89 -17.87
N ARG A 246 3.46 17.55 -16.94
CA ARG A 246 4.02 18.64 -16.14
C ARG A 246 4.96 18.16 -15.04
N VAL A 247 4.57 17.14 -14.27
CA VAL A 247 5.30 16.70 -13.07
C VAL A 247 5.66 15.21 -13.07
N GLY A 248 5.21 14.43 -14.04
CA GLY A 248 5.36 12.97 -14.04
C GLY A 248 4.55 12.31 -12.92
N MET A 249 4.60 10.98 -12.84
CA MET A 249 3.98 10.20 -11.76
C MET A 249 2.49 10.52 -11.52
N SER A 250 1.73 10.80 -12.57
CA SER A 250 0.28 11.02 -12.47
C SER A 250 -0.46 9.93 -13.23
N ARG A 251 -1.40 9.23 -12.58
CA ARG A 251 -2.05 8.03 -13.12
C ARG A 251 -3.53 7.95 -12.78
N ILE A 252 -4.27 7.19 -13.60
CA ILE A 252 -5.66 6.82 -13.33
C ILE A 252 -5.69 5.52 -12.53
N LEU A 253 -6.58 5.47 -11.55
CA LEU A 253 -6.85 4.37 -10.66
C LEU A 253 -8.35 4.13 -10.62
N ALA A 254 -8.77 2.90 -10.29
CA ALA A 254 -10.17 2.59 -10.06
C ALA A 254 -10.37 1.57 -8.94
N THR A 255 -11.56 1.60 -8.35
CA THR A 255 -12.00 0.56 -7.41
C THR A 255 -12.23 -0.77 -8.14
N THR A 256 -12.10 -1.89 -7.43
CA THR A 256 -12.07 -3.26 -8.03
C THR A 256 -13.46 -3.86 -8.31
N ASP A 257 -14.44 -3.00 -8.51
CA ASP A 257 -15.86 -3.30 -8.78
C ASP A 257 -16.23 -3.11 -10.26
N TYR A 258 -15.23 -3.13 -11.14
CA TYR A 258 -15.38 -3.31 -12.58
C TYR A 258 -15.01 -4.73 -13.00
N PRO A 259 -15.61 -5.26 -14.09
CA PRO A 259 -15.29 -6.57 -14.65
C PRO A 259 -13.79 -6.78 -14.87
N TYR A 260 -13.23 -7.79 -14.21
CA TYR A 260 -11.84 -8.19 -14.40
C TYR A 260 -11.69 -9.70 -14.19
N THR A 261 -11.00 -10.37 -15.11
CA THR A 261 -10.54 -11.75 -14.89
C THR A 261 -9.12 -11.92 -15.39
N VAL A 262 -8.23 -12.25 -14.46
CA VAL A 262 -6.82 -12.60 -14.74
C VAL A 262 -6.75 -13.66 -15.85
N ASN A 263 -5.89 -13.43 -16.85
CA ASN A 263 -5.60 -14.34 -17.96
C ASN A 263 -6.76 -14.65 -18.93
N ARG A 264 -7.81 -13.82 -18.97
CA ARG A 264 -8.93 -13.96 -19.93
C ARG A 264 -9.10 -12.76 -20.87
N GLY A 265 -7.98 -12.23 -21.38
CA GLY A 265 -7.98 -11.11 -22.33
C GLY A 265 -7.93 -9.73 -21.68
N LYS A 266 -8.14 -8.68 -22.50
CA LYS A 266 -8.06 -7.28 -22.09
C LYS A 266 -9.41 -6.82 -21.53
N TRP A 267 -9.42 -6.48 -20.25
CA TRP A 267 -10.58 -5.92 -19.55
C TRP A 267 -10.46 -4.40 -19.48
N TYR A 268 -11.58 -3.72 -19.30
CA TYR A 268 -11.66 -2.26 -19.35
C TYR A 268 -12.41 -1.73 -18.15
N VAL A 269 -11.94 -0.59 -17.65
CA VAL A 269 -12.72 0.30 -16.80
C VAL A 269 -13.53 1.21 -17.70
N THR A 270 -14.83 1.26 -17.47
CA THR A 270 -15.77 2.05 -18.27
C THR A 270 -16.62 2.94 -17.38
N LEU A 271 -16.77 4.21 -17.75
CA LEU A 271 -17.70 5.12 -17.10
C LEU A 271 -18.28 6.05 -18.16
N ASP A 272 -19.58 5.92 -18.41
CA ASP A 272 -20.23 6.58 -19.55
C ASP A 272 -19.52 6.21 -20.88
N ASP A 273 -18.91 7.17 -21.57
CA ASP A 273 -18.13 6.97 -22.79
C ASP A 273 -16.61 6.82 -22.54
N PHE A 274 -16.13 7.00 -21.31
CA PHE A 274 -14.75 6.73 -20.94
C PHE A 274 -14.45 5.23 -20.99
N LYS A 275 -13.31 4.86 -21.55
CA LYS A 275 -12.84 3.47 -21.63
C LYS A 275 -11.32 3.40 -21.69
N LEU A 276 -10.72 2.85 -20.63
CA LEU A 276 -9.30 2.48 -20.62
C LEU A 276 -9.13 1.05 -20.11
N PRO A 277 -8.10 0.33 -20.56
CA PRO A 277 -7.83 -1.00 -20.07
C PRO A 277 -7.37 -1.00 -18.62
N TRP A 278 -7.69 -2.07 -17.91
CA TRP A 278 -7.05 -2.38 -16.62
C TRP A 278 -5.54 -2.55 -16.79
N ASP A 279 -4.83 -2.34 -15.68
CA ASP A 279 -3.42 -2.71 -15.55
C ASP A 279 -3.20 -4.16 -16.01
N GLN A 280 -2.14 -4.32 -16.81
CA GLN A 280 -1.78 -5.62 -17.34
C GLN A 280 -0.77 -6.30 -16.43
N LEU A 281 -0.91 -7.63 -16.30
CA LEU A 281 0.05 -8.48 -15.61
C LEU A 281 1.39 -8.44 -16.32
N ASP A 282 2.27 -7.55 -15.86
CA ASP A 282 3.60 -7.40 -16.41
C ASP A 282 4.67 -8.01 -15.48
N THR A 283 5.49 -8.86 -16.09
CA THR A 283 6.62 -9.57 -15.47
C THR A 283 7.94 -8.78 -15.57
N GLY A 284 7.91 -7.58 -16.15
CA GLY A 284 9.03 -6.65 -16.22
C GLY A 284 9.60 -6.25 -14.85
N VAL A 285 10.78 -5.63 -14.87
CA VAL A 285 11.51 -5.23 -13.66
C VAL A 285 11.10 -3.87 -13.12
N THR A 286 10.45 -3.03 -13.93
CA THR A 286 10.09 -1.66 -13.56
C THR A 286 8.68 -1.62 -12.98
N PRO A 287 8.47 -0.92 -11.85
CA PRO A 287 7.15 -0.70 -11.28
C PRO A 287 6.14 -0.03 -12.23
N TRP A 288 4.86 -0.39 -12.12
CA TRP A 288 3.74 0.13 -12.91
C TRP A 288 3.66 1.66 -12.92
N ALA A 289 3.77 2.30 -11.76
CA ALA A 289 3.66 3.77 -11.66
C ALA A 289 4.79 4.52 -12.40
N LEU A 290 5.96 3.89 -12.58
CA LEU A 290 7.15 4.49 -13.20
C LEU A 290 7.18 4.32 -14.73
N ARG A 291 6.33 3.44 -15.28
CA ARG A 291 6.30 3.11 -16.70
C ARG A 291 5.54 4.18 -17.50
N PRO A 292 6.10 4.79 -18.55
CA PRO A 292 5.41 5.84 -19.30
C PRO A 292 4.09 5.39 -19.94
N GLU A 293 4.04 4.17 -20.46
CA GLU A 293 2.89 3.58 -21.16
C GLU A 293 1.68 3.33 -20.26
N THR A 294 1.87 3.28 -18.94
CA THR A 294 0.78 3.04 -17.98
C THR A 294 -0.13 4.25 -17.78
N ILE A 295 0.18 5.38 -18.43
CA ILE A 295 -0.76 6.51 -18.53
C ILE A 295 -2.05 6.13 -19.25
N ASP A 296 -1.97 5.20 -20.23
CA ASP A 296 -3.10 4.68 -21.00
C ASP A 296 -3.71 3.41 -20.36
N GLU A 297 -3.44 3.18 -19.06
CA GLU A 297 -4.00 2.09 -18.27
C GLU A 297 -4.66 2.62 -16.98
N VAL A 298 -5.57 1.84 -16.42
CA VAL A 298 -6.15 2.10 -15.10
C VAL A 298 -5.54 1.15 -14.07
N GLY A 299 -4.90 1.71 -13.05
CA GLY A 299 -4.30 0.94 -11.97
C GLY A 299 -5.31 0.49 -10.92
N SER A 300 -5.17 -0.74 -10.45
CA SER A 300 -5.89 -1.24 -9.28
C SER A 300 -5.20 -0.86 -7.96
N VAL A 301 -5.88 -1.11 -6.84
CA VAL A 301 -5.28 -1.00 -5.50
C VAL A 301 -3.98 -1.82 -5.38
N TYR A 302 -3.86 -2.93 -6.12
CA TYR A 302 -2.72 -3.84 -6.10
C TYR A 302 -1.52 -3.41 -6.94
N THR A 303 -1.68 -2.45 -7.86
CA THR A 303 -0.52 -1.91 -8.60
C THR A 303 0.03 -0.66 -7.95
N ILE A 304 -0.82 0.09 -7.25
CA ILE A 304 -0.44 1.35 -6.62
C ILE A 304 -0.13 1.24 -5.12
N GLN A 305 -0.36 0.10 -4.47
CA GLN A 305 -0.04 -0.03 -3.06
C GLN A 305 1.46 0.15 -2.80
N GLY A 306 1.75 0.98 -1.80
CA GLY A 306 3.11 1.42 -1.45
C GLY A 306 3.61 2.63 -2.24
N PHE A 307 3.10 2.90 -3.45
CA PHE A 307 3.55 4.04 -4.26
C PHE A 307 2.81 5.32 -3.92
N ASP A 308 3.46 6.45 -4.21
CA ASP A 308 2.84 7.77 -4.23
C ASP A 308 2.86 8.33 -5.65
N LEU A 309 1.74 8.94 -6.05
CA LEU A 309 1.58 9.66 -7.30
C LEU A 309 1.69 11.16 -7.02
N ASN A 310 2.14 11.93 -8.01
CA ASN A 310 2.01 13.39 -7.95
C ASN A 310 0.54 13.80 -8.02
N TYR A 311 -0.19 13.25 -9.00
CA TYR A 311 -1.65 13.37 -9.08
C TYR A 311 -2.29 11.99 -9.26
N ALA A 312 -3.31 11.72 -8.45
CA ALA A 312 -4.12 10.52 -8.58
C ALA A 312 -5.47 10.88 -9.20
N GLY A 313 -5.82 10.26 -10.32
CA GLY A 313 -7.18 10.26 -10.83
C GLY A 313 -7.88 8.98 -10.37
N VAL A 314 -8.97 9.07 -9.61
CA VAL A 314 -9.67 7.91 -9.04
C VAL A 314 -11.08 7.84 -9.61
N ILE A 315 -11.38 6.72 -10.26
CA ILE A 315 -12.72 6.37 -10.72
C ILE A 315 -13.36 5.45 -9.68
N ILE A 316 -14.38 5.96 -8.99
CA ILE A 316 -15.18 5.20 -8.02
C ILE A 316 -16.27 4.45 -8.80
N GLY A 317 -16.22 3.12 -8.74
CA GLY A 317 -17.06 2.22 -9.49
C GLY A 317 -18.48 2.01 -8.92
N PRO A 318 -19.27 1.12 -9.58
CA PRO A 318 -20.70 0.96 -9.32
C PRO A 318 -21.06 0.24 -8.00
N GLY A 319 -20.10 -0.44 -7.38
CA GLY A 319 -20.24 -1.12 -6.10
C GLY A 319 -20.26 -0.16 -4.89
N ILE A 320 -19.96 1.13 -5.09
CA ILE A 320 -19.99 2.16 -4.05
C ILE A 320 -21.05 3.20 -4.42
N ARG A 321 -22.12 3.25 -3.64
CA ARG A 321 -23.31 4.07 -3.89
C ARG A 321 -23.66 4.92 -2.68
N TYR A 322 -24.62 5.83 -2.82
CA TYR A 322 -25.09 6.66 -1.72
C TYR A 322 -26.59 6.50 -1.46
N ASP A 323 -26.98 6.39 -0.19
CA ASP A 323 -28.37 6.33 0.26
C ASP A 323 -28.80 7.68 0.85
N ASN A 324 -29.69 8.39 0.15
CA ASN A 324 -30.21 9.66 0.64
C ASN A 324 -31.10 9.53 1.89
N GLN A 325 -31.72 8.37 2.12
CA GLN A 325 -32.59 8.18 3.28
C GLN A 325 -31.78 7.91 4.55
N LYS A 326 -30.68 7.16 4.41
CA LYS A 326 -29.80 6.81 5.53
C LYS A 326 -28.61 7.77 5.70
N ASP A 327 -28.44 8.70 4.76
CA ASP A 327 -27.36 9.69 4.73
C ASP A 327 -25.96 9.05 4.83
N GLN A 328 -25.75 7.93 4.12
CA GLN A 328 -24.50 7.17 4.17
C GLN A 328 -24.19 6.42 2.87
N LEU A 329 -22.93 5.99 2.73
CA LEU A 329 -22.54 5.07 1.67
C LEU A 329 -23.17 3.69 1.82
N ILE A 330 -23.63 3.15 0.69
CA ILE A 330 -23.94 1.72 0.51
C ILE A 330 -22.79 1.09 -0.25
N ILE A 331 -22.25 0.02 0.32
CA ILE A 331 -21.21 -0.80 -0.29
C ILE A 331 -21.83 -2.13 -0.69
N ASP A 332 -21.71 -2.47 -1.97
CA ASP A 332 -22.29 -3.65 -2.58
C ASP A 332 -21.20 -4.62 -3.06
N PRO A 333 -20.83 -5.61 -2.22
CA PRO A 333 -19.78 -6.56 -2.56
C PRO A 333 -20.16 -7.53 -3.69
N SER A 334 -21.40 -7.54 -4.18
CA SER A 334 -21.79 -8.41 -5.30
C SER A 334 -21.11 -8.02 -6.61
N HIS A 335 -20.69 -6.75 -6.74
CA HIS A 335 -19.95 -6.22 -7.88
C HIS A 335 -18.43 -6.42 -7.76
N TYR A 336 -17.93 -6.94 -6.63
CA TYR A 336 -16.50 -7.06 -6.40
C TYR A 336 -15.92 -8.29 -7.11
N GLU A 337 -15.10 -8.05 -8.13
CA GLU A 337 -14.62 -9.11 -9.03
C GLU A 337 -13.40 -9.86 -8.50
N ASP A 338 -12.69 -9.31 -7.52
CA ASP A 338 -11.62 -10.05 -6.84
C ASP A 338 -12.19 -11.09 -5.87
N LYS A 339 -12.74 -12.15 -6.45
CA LYS A 339 -13.21 -13.33 -5.73
C LYS A 339 -12.10 -14.01 -4.93
N ALA A 340 -10.82 -13.77 -5.25
CA ALA A 340 -9.69 -14.32 -4.50
C ALA A 340 -9.47 -13.58 -3.17
N ALA A 341 -9.73 -12.27 -3.11
CA ALA A 341 -9.77 -11.52 -1.85
C ALA A 341 -10.85 -12.06 -0.89
N PHE A 342 -11.92 -12.68 -1.41
CA PHE A 342 -13.03 -13.25 -0.65
C PHE A 342 -12.98 -14.77 -0.47
N ARG A 343 -11.93 -15.48 -0.90
CA ARG A 343 -11.81 -16.93 -0.71
C ARG A 343 -11.61 -17.27 0.76
N SER A 344 -12.48 -18.13 1.29
CA SER A 344 -12.44 -18.59 2.67
C SER A 344 -11.11 -19.25 3.03
N VAL A 345 -10.69 -19.01 4.26
CA VAL A 345 -9.53 -19.62 4.91
C VAL A 345 -10.06 -20.45 6.07
N GLY A 346 -9.73 -21.75 6.10
CA GLY A 346 -10.14 -22.63 7.20
C GLY A 346 -11.66 -22.82 7.37
N GLY A 347 -12.45 -22.62 6.31
CA GLY A 347 -13.91 -22.78 6.35
C GLY A 347 -14.70 -21.57 6.89
N LYS A 348 -14.04 -20.48 7.28
CA LYS A 348 -14.73 -19.23 7.64
C LYS A 348 -15.02 -18.40 6.39
N ASN A 349 -16.31 -18.17 6.12
CA ASN A 349 -16.75 -17.21 5.11
C ASN A 349 -16.71 -15.79 5.69
N LEU A 350 -16.33 -14.80 4.89
CA LEU A 350 -16.42 -13.39 5.29
C LEU A 350 -17.86 -13.03 5.62
N SER A 351 -18.04 -12.26 6.71
CA SER A 351 -19.27 -11.53 6.92
C SER A 351 -19.45 -10.50 5.80
N LEU A 352 -20.68 -10.01 5.63
CA LEU A 352 -20.93 -8.91 4.69
C LEU A 352 -20.12 -7.66 5.11
N GLU A 353 -20.02 -7.40 6.41
CA GLU A 353 -19.30 -6.26 6.98
C GLU A 353 -17.81 -6.30 6.64
N ASP A 354 -17.16 -7.45 6.80
CA ASP A 354 -15.75 -7.60 6.47
C ASP A 354 -15.48 -7.32 4.98
N LYS A 355 -16.36 -7.79 4.08
CA LYS A 355 -16.25 -7.51 2.64
C LYS A 355 -16.37 -6.02 2.36
N GLN A 356 -17.32 -5.35 3.01
CA GLN A 356 -17.48 -3.90 2.88
C GLN A 356 -16.25 -3.15 3.40
N SER A 357 -15.69 -3.58 4.53
CA SER A 357 -14.47 -3.00 5.11
C SER A 357 -13.27 -3.13 4.17
N ILE A 358 -13.09 -4.29 3.52
CA ILE A 358 -12.03 -4.47 2.51
C ILE A 358 -12.19 -3.50 1.34
N MET A 359 -13.42 -3.32 0.83
CA MET A 359 -13.70 -2.38 -0.27
C MET A 359 -13.43 -0.92 0.14
N LEU A 360 -13.82 -0.55 1.36
CA LEU A 360 -13.60 0.79 1.91
C LEU A 360 -12.13 1.08 2.18
N ASN A 361 -11.38 0.10 2.69
CA ASN A 361 -9.93 0.19 2.87
C ASN A 361 -9.23 0.39 1.51
N ALA A 362 -9.65 -0.37 0.49
CA ALA A 362 -9.13 -0.18 -0.86
C ALA A 362 -9.42 1.23 -1.39
N LEU A 363 -10.64 1.74 -1.20
CA LEU A 363 -10.99 3.11 -1.57
C LEU A 363 -10.15 4.15 -0.81
N ASN A 364 -9.96 4.00 0.51
CA ASN A 364 -9.15 4.92 1.33
C ASN A 364 -7.72 4.99 0.80
N ILE A 365 -7.17 3.81 0.50
CA ILE A 365 -5.84 3.68 -0.10
C ILE A 365 -5.77 4.48 -1.40
N LEU A 366 -6.69 4.26 -2.35
CA LEU A 366 -6.67 4.92 -3.66
C LEU A 366 -6.76 6.44 -3.55
N LEU A 367 -7.69 6.95 -2.74
CA LEU A 367 -7.94 8.39 -2.57
C LEU A 367 -6.75 9.12 -1.96
N LYS A 368 -5.93 8.45 -1.14
CA LYS A 368 -4.76 9.07 -0.50
C LYS A 368 -3.48 8.99 -1.35
N ARG A 369 -3.50 8.46 -2.60
CA ARG A 369 -2.27 8.26 -3.40
C ARG A 369 -1.70 9.53 -4.05
N GLY A 370 -2.45 10.62 -4.15
CA GLY A 370 -1.97 11.86 -4.76
C GLY A 370 -1.22 12.75 -3.77
N ARG A 371 0.00 13.19 -4.10
CA ARG A 371 0.78 14.13 -3.26
C ARG A 371 0.39 15.58 -3.47
N HIS A 372 0.12 15.99 -4.71
CA HIS A 372 -0.21 17.36 -5.09
C HIS A 372 -1.68 17.55 -5.43
N GLY A 373 -2.37 16.50 -5.86
CA GLY A 373 -3.79 16.57 -6.18
C GLY A 373 -4.48 15.22 -6.33
N LEU A 374 -5.80 15.27 -6.18
CA LEU A 374 -6.72 14.15 -6.28
C LEU A 374 -7.90 14.54 -7.18
N PHE A 375 -8.06 13.83 -8.29
CA PHE A 375 -9.17 14.02 -9.21
C PHE A 375 -10.11 12.83 -9.12
N ILE A 376 -11.41 13.06 -8.98
CA ILE A 376 -12.40 11.99 -8.75
C ILE A 376 -13.50 12.02 -9.81
N ALA A 377 -13.86 10.86 -10.33
CA ALA A 377 -15.10 10.62 -11.08
C ALA A 377 -15.83 9.43 -10.45
N VAL A 378 -17.16 9.43 -10.51
CA VAL A 378 -18.00 8.46 -9.79
C VAL A 378 -19.09 7.91 -10.69
N ALA A 379 -19.26 6.58 -10.66
CA ALA A 379 -20.27 5.87 -11.43
C ALA A 379 -21.70 6.12 -10.92
N ASP A 380 -21.91 6.08 -9.60
CA ASP A 380 -23.23 6.34 -9.00
C ASP A 380 -23.60 7.83 -9.11
N PRO A 381 -24.70 8.19 -9.82
CA PRO A 381 -25.07 9.59 -10.02
C PRO A 381 -25.41 10.33 -8.73
N VAL A 382 -25.99 9.65 -7.73
CA VAL A 382 -26.38 10.26 -6.45
C VAL A 382 -25.14 10.60 -5.64
N LEU A 383 -24.21 9.65 -5.52
CA LEU A 383 -22.93 9.87 -4.87
C LEU A 383 -22.13 10.98 -5.56
N ARG A 384 -22.08 10.99 -6.90
CA ARG A 384 -21.43 12.06 -7.68
C ARG A 384 -21.95 13.45 -7.28
N GLN A 385 -23.27 13.63 -7.23
CA GLN A 385 -23.88 14.91 -6.86
C GLN A 385 -23.58 15.29 -5.41
N LYS A 386 -23.61 14.33 -4.49
CA LYS A 386 -23.29 14.57 -3.07
C LYS A 386 -21.83 15.00 -2.87
N LEU A 387 -20.89 14.35 -3.55
CA LEU A 387 -19.47 14.74 -3.45
C LEU A 387 -19.20 16.10 -4.11
N LEU A 388 -19.84 16.40 -5.26
CA LEU A 388 -19.75 17.74 -5.87
C LEU A 388 -20.28 18.83 -4.94
N ALA A 389 -21.36 18.55 -4.21
CA ALA A 389 -21.92 19.49 -3.24
C ALA A 389 -20.98 19.70 -2.04
N SER A 390 -20.24 18.66 -1.62
CA SER A 390 -19.38 18.69 -0.44
C SER A 390 -18.03 19.38 -0.66
N VAL A 391 -17.69 19.79 -1.88
CA VAL A 391 -16.43 20.49 -2.18
C VAL A 391 -16.67 21.95 -2.60
N PRO A 392 -15.68 22.85 -2.42
CA PRO A 392 -15.75 24.23 -2.87
C PRO A 392 -16.04 24.35 -4.37
N LYS A 393 -16.68 25.44 -4.81
CA LYS A 393 -17.07 25.62 -6.23
C LYS A 393 -15.91 25.46 -7.22
N GLN A 394 -14.71 25.92 -6.84
CA GLN A 394 -13.49 25.82 -7.66
C GLN A 394 -12.96 24.38 -7.85
N SER A 395 -13.47 23.42 -7.06
CA SER A 395 -13.15 22.00 -7.13
C SER A 395 -14.18 21.19 -7.92
N ARG A 396 -15.21 21.84 -8.50
CA ARG A 396 -16.29 21.17 -9.25
C ARG A 396 -16.03 21.32 -10.76
N TYR A 397 -15.89 20.20 -11.47
CA TYR A 397 -15.49 20.15 -12.88
C TYR A 397 -16.45 19.39 -13.80
#